data_AF-A0A0P7YYK8-F1
#
_entry.id   AF-A0A0P7YYK8-F1
#
_cell.length_a   1.000
_cell.length_b   1.000
_cell.length_c   1.000
_cell.angle_alpha   90.00
_cell.angle_beta   90.00
_cell.angle_gamma   90.00
#
_symmetry.space_group_name_H-M   'P 1'
#
loop_
_entity.id
_entity.type
_entity.pdbx_description
1 polymer ?
#
loop_
_entity_poly.entity_id
_entity_poly.type
_entity_poly.pdbx_seq_one_letter_code
_entity_poly.pdbx_strand_id
1 'polypeptide(L)'
;MTIQNQSLVKNSRAKVSTVKVEKPERIRPEQVAKDETYLGGYAYQIVAQQAKQISELRSQVLADLDPEPLHQMRISTRKLRAALSLFSDTFTIDAKPKKGDIGDFSGDSAGSALGNLKTAKAVKKLTQALGHVRDLDVMQQWFEQALTTYSQASSKTNGKTNSQAGKNSAEPTEKPKENCIEKSTEKTEKKVKKSDQRCFSKQERKTLKVLLKKLKKQRKKAFSQLKEDLKGSAYKKLVSQLKQWIKQPAFTMTAQIPASQGAAQKIVTPIAALLEHPGWLVAARTPDSGRAVPLEKITLNQLNRQLAQHGEQLHDLRKQIKQVRYQAEFFRGLYGITYAAQVREFRDLQKILGEFQDQAVISQFLQEALGDDWTDQLPTLHSVFQDSRLKLWRQWQPYQRKYLKLRSSQPNARPNAQTQEQEQAIA
;
A
#
# COMPACT_ATOMS: atom_id res chain seq x y z
N MET A 1 -86.88 -14.31 -23.51
CA MET A 1 -86.70 -13.51 -24.74
C MET A 1 -85.38 -13.88 -25.39
N THR A 2 -85.46 -14.31 -26.65
CA THR A 2 -84.44 -14.47 -27.71
C THR A 2 -83.26 -13.48 -27.56
N ILE A 3 -82.00 -13.89 -27.37
CA ILE A 3 -81.01 -14.52 -28.29
C ILE A 3 -80.30 -13.52 -29.23
N GLN A 4 -78.97 -13.72 -29.36
CA GLN A 4 -78.01 -13.20 -30.35
C GLN A 4 -77.58 -11.71 -30.29
N ASN A 5 -76.28 -11.51 -30.06
CA ASN A 5 -75.44 -11.10 -31.19
C ASN A 5 -74.06 -11.77 -31.15
N GLN A 6 -73.53 -12.12 -32.32
CA GLN A 6 -72.32 -12.94 -32.48
C GLN A 6 -71.09 -12.11 -32.88
N SER A 7 -69.91 -12.72 -32.69
CA SER A 7 -68.68 -12.52 -33.47
C SER A 7 -68.11 -11.09 -33.60
N LEU A 8 -66.94 -10.90 -32.99
CA LEU A 8 -65.76 -10.47 -33.75
C LEU A 8 -64.47 -10.92 -33.03
N VAL A 9 -64.10 -12.18 -33.26
CA VAL A 9 -62.81 -12.73 -32.82
C VAL A 9 -61.70 -12.08 -33.66
N LYS A 10 -61.10 -10.98 -33.17
CA LYS A 10 -59.83 -10.48 -33.71
C LYS A 10 -58.67 -11.16 -33.00
N ASN A 11 -58.19 -12.21 -33.66
CA ASN A 11 -57.13 -13.10 -33.24
C ASN A 11 -55.76 -12.40 -33.21
N SER A 12 -55.48 -11.61 -32.17
CA SER A 12 -54.15 -11.03 -31.91
C SER A 12 -53.25 -12.04 -31.18
N ARG A 13 -52.87 -13.12 -31.89
CA ARG A 13 -51.69 -13.91 -31.55
C ARG A 13 -50.45 -13.02 -31.68
N ALA A 14 -50.18 -12.22 -30.65
CA ALA A 14 -48.87 -11.61 -30.46
C ALA A 14 -47.86 -12.76 -30.40
N LYS A 15 -47.03 -12.88 -31.44
CA LYS A 15 -45.90 -13.80 -31.42
C LYS A 15 -45.03 -13.39 -30.25
N VAL A 16 -45.02 -14.20 -29.19
CA VAL A 16 -43.93 -14.20 -28.22
C VAL A 16 -42.72 -14.70 -28.99
N SER A 17 -42.05 -13.77 -29.66
CA SER A 17 -40.74 -14.00 -30.26
C SER A 17 -39.82 -14.34 -29.11
N THR A 18 -39.53 -15.63 -28.94
CA THR A 18 -38.51 -16.11 -28.04
C THR A 18 -37.20 -15.47 -28.47
N VAL A 19 -36.79 -14.44 -27.74
CA VAL A 19 -35.47 -13.84 -27.88
C VAL A 19 -34.49 -14.97 -27.61
N LYS A 20 -33.83 -15.46 -28.66
CA LYS A 20 -32.65 -16.30 -28.51
C LYS A 20 -31.66 -15.47 -27.70
N VAL A 21 -31.49 -15.83 -26.43
CA VAL A 21 -30.32 -15.42 -25.67
C VAL A 21 -29.15 -16.12 -26.35
N GLU A 22 -28.50 -15.42 -27.28
CA GLU A 22 -27.32 -15.93 -27.95
C GLU A 22 -26.28 -16.22 -26.87
N LYS A 23 -25.88 -17.50 -26.81
CA LYS A 23 -24.89 -17.99 -25.86
C LYS A 23 -23.59 -17.25 -26.20
N PRO A 24 -23.00 -16.47 -25.27
CA PRO A 24 -21.90 -15.57 -25.60
C PRO A 24 -20.77 -16.36 -26.27
N GLU A 25 -20.32 -15.86 -27.41
CA GLU A 25 -19.34 -16.54 -28.26
C GLU A 25 -18.05 -16.75 -27.47
N ARG A 26 -17.62 -18.01 -27.31
CA ARG A 26 -16.49 -18.37 -26.45
C ARG A 26 -15.16 -17.90 -27.07
N ILE A 27 -14.73 -16.70 -26.69
CA ILE A 27 -13.45 -16.12 -27.08
C ILE A 27 -12.28 -17.01 -26.63
N ARG A 28 -11.28 -17.22 -27.51
CA ARG A 28 -10.12 -18.07 -27.19
C ARG A 28 -9.24 -17.44 -26.10
N PRO A 29 -8.60 -18.23 -25.22
CA PRO A 29 -7.74 -17.69 -24.16
C PRO A 29 -6.63 -16.75 -24.65
N GLU A 30 -6.03 -17.01 -25.83
CA GLU A 30 -4.99 -16.18 -26.41
C GLU A 30 -5.50 -14.84 -26.95
N GLN A 31 -6.79 -14.74 -27.26
CA GLN A 31 -7.45 -13.48 -27.63
C GLN A 31 -7.74 -12.67 -26.36
N VAL A 32 -8.32 -13.29 -25.33
CA VAL A 32 -8.56 -12.66 -24.02
C VAL A 32 -7.26 -12.10 -23.43
N ALA A 33 -6.14 -12.84 -23.51
CA ALA A 33 -4.84 -12.38 -22.99
C ALA A 33 -4.28 -11.12 -23.69
N LYS A 34 -4.68 -10.85 -24.93
CA LYS A 34 -4.19 -9.73 -25.75
C LYS A 34 -5.05 -8.47 -25.62
N ASP A 35 -6.25 -8.59 -25.08
CA ASP A 35 -7.24 -7.52 -25.06
C ASP A 35 -7.52 -7.06 -23.62
N GLU A 36 -6.97 -5.90 -23.27
CA GLU A 36 -7.11 -5.27 -21.96
C GLU A 36 -8.54 -4.74 -21.67
N THR A 37 -9.44 -4.73 -22.66
CA THR A 37 -10.86 -4.40 -22.41
C THR A 37 -11.57 -5.52 -21.64
N TYR A 38 -11.03 -6.74 -21.65
CA TYR A 38 -11.47 -7.86 -20.82
C TYR A 38 -10.72 -7.93 -19.50
N LEU A 39 -11.43 -8.29 -18.42
CA LEU A 39 -10.83 -8.49 -17.09
C LEU A 39 -9.68 -9.50 -17.12
N GLY A 40 -9.79 -10.56 -17.94
CA GLY A 40 -8.77 -11.57 -18.12
C GLY A 40 -7.47 -11.03 -18.73
N GLY A 41 -7.57 -10.27 -19.82
CA GLY A 41 -6.42 -9.61 -20.45
C GLY A 41 -5.74 -8.64 -19.51
N TYR A 42 -6.53 -7.81 -18.82
CA TYR A 42 -6.04 -6.88 -17.81
C TYR A 42 -5.26 -7.59 -16.68
N ALA A 43 -5.83 -8.66 -16.13
CA ALA A 43 -5.19 -9.47 -15.09
C ALA A 43 -3.92 -10.17 -15.60
N TYR A 44 -3.93 -10.65 -16.85
CA TYR A 44 -2.77 -11.27 -17.50
C TYR A 44 -1.60 -10.30 -17.64
N GLN A 45 -1.81 -9.06 -18.10
CA GLN A 45 -0.72 -8.09 -18.24
C GLN A 45 -0.06 -7.79 -16.88
N ILE A 46 -0.86 -7.63 -15.82
CA ILE A 46 -0.36 -7.44 -14.45
C ILE A 46 0.51 -8.63 -14.02
N VAL A 47 0.00 -9.87 -14.14
CA VAL A 47 0.71 -11.09 -13.73
C VAL A 47 1.99 -11.29 -14.54
N ALA A 48 1.92 -11.12 -15.87
CA ALA A 48 3.06 -11.25 -16.77
C ALA A 48 4.17 -10.24 -16.46
N GLN A 49 3.81 -8.96 -16.27
CA GLN A 49 4.75 -7.91 -15.89
C GLN A 49 5.46 -8.22 -14.56
N GLN A 50 4.72 -8.63 -13.52
CA GLN A 50 5.35 -8.94 -12.23
C GLN A 50 6.23 -10.20 -12.32
N ALA A 51 5.77 -11.25 -13.01
CA ALA A 51 6.53 -12.47 -13.20
C ALA A 51 7.85 -12.23 -13.96
N LYS A 52 7.83 -11.37 -14.98
CA LYS A 52 9.02 -10.91 -15.72
C LYS A 52 10.02 -10.26 -14.76
N GLN A 53 9.61 -9.21 -14.04
CA GLN A 53 10.46 -8.49 -13.06
C GLN A 53 11.07 -9.43 -12.00
N ILE A 54 10.28 -10.36 -11.43
CA ILE A 54 10.74 -11.33 -10.43
C ILE A 54 11.82 -12.28 -11.00
N SER A 55 11.80 -12.55 -12.31
CA SER A 55 12.79 -13.41 -12.96
C SER A 55 14.07 -12.65 -13.37
N GLU A 56 13.95 -11.39 -13.78
CA GLU A 56 15.05 -10.54 -14.23
C GLU A 56 15.91 -10.02 -13.08
N LEU A 57 15.27 -9.57 -11.98
CA LEU A 57 15.98 -9.03 -10.82
C LEU A 57 16.79 -10.09 -10.05
N ARG A 58 16.53 -11.38 -10.28
CA ARG A 58 17.14 -12.50 -9.54
C ARG A 58 18.67 -12.44 -9.51
N SER A 59 19.33 -12.17 -10.63
CA SER A 59 20.79 -12.13 -10.70
C SER A 59 21.37 -10.99 -9.88
N GLN A 60 20.76 -9.80 -9.98
CA GLN A 60 21.14 -8.59 -9.23
C GLN A 60 20.93 -8.80 -7.72
N VAL A 61 19.80 -9.39 -7.32
CA VAL A 61 19.53 -9.75 -5.91
C VAL A 61 20.54 -10.77 -5.39
N LEU A 62 20.95 -11.76 -6.19
CA LEU A 62 21.97 -12.75 -5.79
C LEU A 62 23.40 -12.18 -5.70
N ALA A 63 23.67 -11.06 -6.39
CA ALA A 63 24.96 -10.35 -6.37
C ALA A 63 25.15 -9.50 -5.10
N ASP A 64 24.06 -9.07 -4.46
CA ASP A 64 24.07 -8.40 -3.14
C ASP A 64 24.84 -7.07 -3.07
N LEU A 65 24.95 -6.37 -4.20
CA LEU A 65 25.72 -5.11 -4.32
C LEU A 65 24.93 -3.86 -3.92
N ASP A 66 23.60 -3.91 -4.04
CA ASP A 66 22.67 -2.80 -3.81
C ASP A 66 21.37 -3.35 -3.17
N PRO A 67 20.80 -2.73 -2.13
CA PRO A 67 19.47 -3.08 -1.62
C PRO A 67 18.32 -2.84 -2.61
N GLU A 68 18.47 -2.02 -3.65
CA GLU A 68 17.37 -1.62 -4.54
C GLU A 68 16.81 -2.75 -5.41
N PRO A 69 17.61 -3.61 -6.08
CA PRO A 69 17.10 -4.81 -6.75
C PRO A 69 16.28 -5.72 -5.84
N LEU A 70 16.68 -5.86 -4.56
CA LEU A 70 15.95 -6.65 -3.55
C LEU A 70 14.64 -5.93 -3.18
N HIS A 71 14.67 -4.61 -3.05
CA HIS A 71 13.49 -3.79 -2.83
C HIS A 71 12.46 -3.94 -3.96
N GLN A 72 12.89 -3.83 -5.21
CA GLN A 72 12.05 -3.99 -6.39
C GLN A 72 11.49 -5.40 -6.49
N MET A 73 12.32 -6.44 -6.30
CA MET A 73 11.84 -7.83 -6.31
C MET A 73 10.77 -8.07 -5.23
N ARG A 74 10.94 -7.50 -4.03
CA ARG A 74 9.92 -7.51 -2.97
C ARG A 74 8.64 -6.77 -3.37
N ILE A 75 8.74 -5.66 -4.11
CA ILE A 75 7.56 -4.94 -4.64
C ILE A 75 6.82 -5.81 -5.65
N SER A 76 7.51 -6.38 -6.64
CA SER A 76 6.91 -7.21 -7.68
C SER A 76 6.26 -8.48 -7.11
N THR A 77 6.88 -9.16 -6.12
CA THR A 77 6.24 -10.31 -5.46
C THR A 77 5.02 -9.91 -4.62
N ARG A 78 5.03 -8.73 -3.98
CA ARG A 78 3.85 -8.19 -3.27
C ARG A 78 2.71 -7.86 -4.24
N LYS A 79 3.02 -7.25 -5.39
CA LYS A 79 2.04 -6.99 -6.46
C LYS A 79 1.50 -8.30 -7.02
N LEU A 80 2.36 -9.26 -7.38
CA LEU A 80 1.92 -10.58 -7.86
C LEU A 80 1.01 -11.27 -6.84
N ARG A 81 1.36 -11.28 -5.55
CA ARG A 81 0.50 -11.84 -4.49
C ARG A 81 -0.87 -11.14 -4.42
N ALA A 82 -0.92 -9.82 -4.56
CA ALA A 82 -2.17 -9.08 -4.57
C ALA A 82 -3.03 -9.41 -5.80
N ALA A 83 -2.41 -9.48 -6.99
CA ALA A 83 -3.09 -9.89 -8.22
C ALA A 83 -3.66 -11.31 -8.14
N LEU A 84 -2.87 -12.29 -7.68
CA LEU A 84 -3.32 -13.68 -7.48
C LEU A 84 -4.49 -13.80 -6.50
N SER A 85 -4.63 -12.86 -5.55
CA SER A 85 -5.74 -12.83 -4.60
C SER A 85 -6.97 -12.11 -5.17
N LEU A 86 -6.76 -11.09 -6.01
CA LEU A 86 -7.81 -10.23 -6.57
C LEU A 86 -8.51 -10.87 -7.77
N PHE A 87 -7.76 -11.63 -8.57
CA PHE A 87 -8.19 -12.29 -9.81
C PHE A 87 -8.22 -13.83 -9.66
N SER A 88 -8.34 -14.34 -8.43
CA SER A 88 -8.36 -15.78 -8.10
C SER A 88 -9.52 -16.57 -8.74
N ASP A 89 -10.58 -15.85 -9.11
CA ASP A 89 -11.77 -16.30 -9.82
C ASP A 89 -11.67 -16.14 -11.35
N THR A 90 -10.62 -15.48 -11.85
CA THR A 90 -10.48 -15.01 -13.24
C THR A 90 -9.59 -15.93 -14.08
N PHE A 91 -8.59 -16.55 -13.47
CA PHE A 91 -7.65 -17.46 -14.14
C PHE A 91 -7.18 -18.58 -13.22
N THR A 92 -6.51 -19.59 -13.78
CA THR A 92 -5.92 -20.71 -13.06
C THR A 92 -4.47 -20.97 -13.50
N ILE A 93 -3.52 -20.92 -12.57
CA ILE A 93 -2.07 -21.13 -12.83
C ILE A 93 -1.61 -22.56 -12.47
N ASP A 94 -2.27 -23.25 -11.54
CA ASP A 94 -1.92 -24.63 -11.15
C ASP A 94 -2.59 -25.71 -12.01
N ALA A 95 -3.29 -25.32 -13.09
CA ALA A 95 -3.89 -26.24 -14.05
C ALA A 95 -2.82 -27.08 -14.77
N LYS A 96 -3.08 -28.39 -14.89
CA LYS A 96 -2.37 -29.23 -15.85
C LYS A 96 -3.00 -29.01 -17.23
N PRO A 97 -2.23 -28.77 -18.30
CA PRO A 97 -2.79 -28.80 -19.65
C PRO A 97 -3.27 -30.22 -19.94
N LYS A 98 -4.58 -30.38 -20.17
CA LYS A 98 -5.13 -31.64 -20.69
C LYS A 98 -4.73 -31.77 -22.16
N LYS A 99 -4.18 -32.92 -22.53
CA LYS A 99 -3.80 -33.23 -23.91
C LYS A 99 -5.05 -33.66 -24.69
N GLY A 100 -5.68 -32.73 -25.41
CA GLY A 100 -6.84 -32.99 -26.27
C GLY A 100 -8.01 -32.02 -26.12
N ASP A 101 -8.16 -31.35 -24.97
CA ASP A 101 -9.23 -30.36 -24.76
C ASP A 101 -8.80 -28.97 -25.27
N ILE A 102 -9.45 -28.47 -26.31
CA ILE A 102 -9.33 -27.07 -26.75
C ILE A 102 -10.08 -26.18 -25.74
N GLY A 103 -9.35 -25.67 -24.74
CA GLY A 103 -9.73 -24.50 -23.96
C GLY A 103 -11.14 -24.52 -23.35
N ASP A 104 -11.59 -25.64 -22.81
CA ASP A 104 -12.93 -25.71 -22.22
C ASP A 104 -13.00 -24.92 -20.90
N PHE A 105 -13.90 -23.93 -20.86
CA PHE A 105 -14.19 -23.08 -19.70
C PHE A 105 -15.06 -23.79 -18.64
N SER A 106 -15.04 -25.13 -18.56
CA SER A 106 -15.88 -25.96 -17.68
C SER A 106 -15.44 -26.02 -16.21
N GLY A 107 -14.55 -25.13 -15.79
CA GLY A 107 -14.23 -24.97 -14.37
C GLY A 107 -15.38 -24.27 -13.63
N ASP A 108 -16.20 -25.02 -12.91
CA ASP A 108 -17.12 -24.49 -11.90
C ASP A 108 -16.37 -23.48 -11.02
N SER A 109 -17.01 -22.35 -10.71
CA SER A 109 -16.38 -21.21 -10.03
C SER A 109 -15.80 -21.57 -8.65
N ALA A 110 -16.32 -22.61 -7.99
CA ALA A 110 -15.75 -23.19 -6.76
C ALA A 110 -14.35 -23.81 -6.96
N GLY A 111 -14.04 -24.36 -8.15
CA GLY A 111 -12.75 -24.96 -8.46
C GLY A 111 -11.62 -23.95 -8.71
N SER A 112 -11.96 -22.75 -9.23
CA SER A 112 -10.97 -21.71 -9.58
C SER A 112 -10.15 -21.24 -8.38
N ALA A 113 -10.78 -21.09 -7.20
CA ALA A 113 -10.10 -20.63 -5.99
C ALA A 113 -8.98 -21.58 -5.53
N LEU A 114 -9.16 -22.89 -5.73
CA LEU A 114 -8.14 -23.91 -5.44
C LEU A 114 -7.06 -23.98 -6.54
N GLY A 115 -7.40 -23.59 -7.78
CA GLY A 115 -6.53 -23.61 -8.95
C GLY A 115 -5.31 -22.68 -8.91
N ASN A 116 -5.17 -21.82 -7.90
CA ASN A 116 -4.02 -20.94 -7.72
C ASN A 116 -3.26 -21.15 -6.39
N LEU A 117 -3.70 -22.11 -5.55
CA LEU A 117 -3.27 -22.21 -4.16
C LEU A 117 -1.77 -22.52 -4.00
N LYS A 118 -1.19 -23.35 -4.88
CA LYS A 118 0.24 -23.72 -4.82
C LYS A 118 1.11 -22.55 -5.26
N THR A 119 0.76 -21.91 -6.37
CA THR A 119 1.43 -20.68 -6.83
C THR A 119 1.33 -19.57 -5.79
N ALA A 120 0.14 -19.28 -5.25
CA ALA A 120 -0.06 -18.26 -4.22
C ALA A 120 0.74 -18.55 -2.94
N LYS A 121 0.82 -19.81 -2.50
CA LYS A 121 1.64 -20.24 -1.35
C LYS A 121 3.14 -20.06 -1.61
N ALA A 122 3.62 -20.37 -2.82
CA ALA A 122 5.01 -20.16 -3.22
C ALA A 122 5.37 -18.65 -3.28
N VAL A 123 4.53 -17.82 -3.90
CA VAL A 123 4.71 -16.36 -3.93
C VAL A 123 4.65 -15.76 -2.52
N LYS A 124 3.76 -16.26 -1.63
CA LYS A 124 3.72 -15.85 -0.21
C LYS A 124 5.05 -16.13 0.50
N LYS A 125 5.59 -17.35 0.38
CA LYS A 125 6.89 -17.73 0.97
C LYS A 125 8.02 -16.83 0.46
N LEU A 126 8.14 -16.67 -0.86
CA LEU A 126 9.17 -15.81 -1.47
C LEU A 126 9.04 -14.34 -0.99
N THR A 127 7.81 -13.83 -0.88
CA THR A 127 7.55 -12.48 -0.37
C THR A 127 7.96 -12.33 1.10
N GLN A 128 7.82 -13.38 1.91
CA GLN A 128 8.25 -13.39 3.32
C GLN A 128 9.79 -13.41 3.43
N ALA A 129 10.47 -14.25 2.65
CA ALA A 129 11.94 -14.32 2.63
C ALA A 129 12.58 -12.98 2.17
N LEU A 130 12.09 -12.41 1.06
CA LEU A 130 12.49 -11.07 0.60
C LEU A 130 12.12 -9.97 1.62
N GLY A 131 11.00 -10.14 2.31
CA GLY A 131 10.56 -9.23 3.37
C GLY A 131 11.55 -9.17 4.52
N HIS A 132 11.93 -10.32 5.05
CA HIS A 132 12.83 -10.43 6.22
C HIS A 132 14.18 -9.73 5.98
N VAL A 133 14.79 -9.90 4.80
CA VAL A 133 16.04 -9.18 4.45
C VAL A 133 15.78 -7.68 4.30
N ARG A 134 14.75 -7.27 3.53
CA ARG A 134 14.49 -5.84 3.30
C ARG A 134 14.14 -5.09 4.57
N ASP A 135 13.45 -5.70 5.52
CA ASP A 135 13.08 -5.05 6.78
C ASP A 135 14.32 -4.80 7.66
N LEU A 136 15.33 -5.68 7.61
CA LEU A 136 16.66 -5.44 8.19
C LEU A 136 17.46 -4.37 7.41
N ASP A 137 17.36 -4.31 6.09
CA ASP A 137 17.99 -3.25 5.28
C ASP A 137 17.39 -1.88 5.60
N VAL A 138 16.06 -1.76 5.69
CA VAL A 138 15.35 -0.52 6.05
C VAL A 138 15.78 -0.06 7.44
N MET A 139 15.85 -0.98 8.42
CA MET A 139 16.27 -0.62 9.78
C MET A 139 17.73 -0.15 9.83
N GLN A 140 18.64 -0.78 9.07
CA GLN A 140 20.04 -0.29 8.95
C GLN A 140 20.11 1.10 8.32
N GLN A 141 19.45 1.29 7.16
CA GLN A 141 19.39 2.59 6.48
C GLN A 141 18.83 3.68 7.41
N TRP A 142 17.84 3.34 8.23
CA TRP A 142 17.28 4.24 9.24
C TRP A 142 18.30 4.63 10.32
N PHE A 143 19.01 3.66 10.91
CA PHE A 143 20.05 3.94 11.91
C PHE A 143 21.24 4.71 11.33
N GLU A 144 21.64 4.43 10.09
CA GLU A 144 22.72 5.17 9.39
C GLU A 144 22.31 6.61 9.08
N GLN A 145 21.08 6.81 8.61
CA GLN A 145 20.52 8.15 8.40
C GLN A 145 20.40 8.90 9.73
N ALA A 146 19.90 8.29 10.80
CA ALA A 146 19.81 8.91 12.12
C ALA A 146 21.20 9.34 12.63
N LEU A 147 22.19 8.44 12.57
CA LEU A 147 23.58 8.76 12.95
C LEU A 147 24.15 9.91 12.12
N THR A 148 23.80 10.01 10.84
CA THR A 148 24.23 11.11 9.97
C THR A 148 23.55 12.42 10.37
N THR A 149 22.22 12.45 10.42
CA THR A 149 21.39 13.62 10.72
C THR A 149 21.73 14.23 12.09
N TYR A 150 21.93 13.41 13.12
CA TYR A 150 22.08 13.85 14.51
C TYR A 150 23.52 13.74 15.05
N SER A 151 24.56 13.74 14.20
CA SER A 151 25.97 13.76 14.68
C SER A 151 26.65 15.13 14.62
N GLN A 152 26.02 16.14 14.04
CA GLN A 152 26.60 17.46 13.77
C GLN A 152 26.68 18.38 15.01
N ALA A 153 27.54 18.03 15.97
CA ALA A 153 27.94 18.90 17.08
C ALA A 153 29.47 19.03 17.23
N SER A 154 30.25 18.68 16.18
CA SER A 154 31.72 18.58 16.30
C SER A 154 32.47 18.88 14.99
N SER A 155 32.14 19.99 14.34
CA SER A 155 33.07 20.67 13.41
C SER A 155 32.93 22.17 13.61
N LYS A 156 33.94 22.77 14.25
CA LYS A 156 33.98 24.22 14.48
C LYS A 156 33.95 24.98 13.16
N THR A 157 33.40 26.19 13.24
CA THR A 157 33.85 27.36 12.48
C THR A 157 35.33 27.27 12.06
N ASN A 158 35.57 27.24 10.76
CA ASN A 158 36.73 27.91 10.20
C ASN A 158 36.38 28.42 8.81
N GLY A 159 36.20 29.73 8.70
CA GLY A 159 36.11 30.38 7.40
C GLY A 159 37.48 30.35 6.75
N LYS A 160 37.59 29.69 5.60
CA LYS A 160 38.54 30.08 4.55
C LYS A 160 37.78 30.14 3.23
N THR A 161 37.24 31.32 2.95
CA THR A 161 37.22 31.83 1.58
C THR A 161 38.62 31.70 1.01
N ASN A 162 38.76 31.02 -0.13
CA ASN A 162 39.85 31.32 -1.04
C ASN A 162 39.33 31.21 -2.47
N SER A 163 39.07 32.37 -3.08
CA SER A 163 38.92 32.47 -4.52
C SER A 163 40.26 32.15 -5.18
N GLN A 164 40.25 31.43 -6.29
CA GLN A 164 41.30 31.61 -7.29
C GLN A 164 40.72 31.40 -8.69
N ALA A 165 41.14 32.25 -9.63
CA ALA A 165 40.45 32.52 -10.89
C ALA A 165 41.34 32.22 -12.13
N GLY A 166 40.70 32.21 -13.30
CA GLY A 166 41.31 32.07 -14.64
C GLY A 166 41.33 30.62 -15.16
N LYS A 167 41.18 30.32 -16.46
CA LYS A 167 41.05 31.09 -17.73
C LYS A 167 40.29 30.20 -18.76
N ASN A 168 39.68 30.62 -19.88
CA ASN A 168 39.33 31.90 -20.54
C ASN A 168 38.28 31.59 -21.66
N SER A 169 37.79 32.62 -22.38
CA SER A 169 37.14 32.54 -23.74
C SER A 169 35.66 32.07 -23.80
N ALA A 170 34.71 32.74 -24.48
CA ALA A 170 34.69 34.07 -25.11
C ALA A 170 33.24 34.63 -25.23
N GLU A 171 33.16 35.93 -25.52
CA GLU A 171 32.04 36.91 -25.58
C GLU A 171 31.20 36.91 -26.91
N PRO A 172 30.26 37.86 -27.18
CA PRO A 172 29.40 38.73 -26.33
C PRO A 172 27.93 38.87 -26.85
N THR A 173 27.25 39.97 -26.41
CA THR A 173 25.99 40.64 -26.84
C THR A 173 24.67 40.15 -26.23
N GLU A 174 23.73 41.01 -25.78
CA GLU A 174 23.73 42.47 -25.54
C GLU A 174 22.69 42.84 -24.45
N LYS A 175 22.87 43.99 -23.77
CA LYS A 175 21.88 44.66 -22.90
C LYS A 175 21.97 46.16 -23.13
N PRO A 176 20.88 46.94 -22.96
CA PRO A 176 20.88 47.86 -21.82
C PRO A 176 19.52 48.16 -21.13
N LYS A 177 19.59 48.37 -19.79
CA LYS A 177 18.84 49.37 -18.95
C LYS A 177 17.34 49.09 -18.66
N GLU A 178 16.71 49.59 -17.58
CA GLU A 178 17.08 50.67 -16.62
C GLU A 178 16.43 50.52 -15.21
N ASN A 179 17.06 51.13 -14.18
CA ASN A 179 16.58 51.66 -12.86
C ASN A 179 15.24 51.20 -12.21
N CYS A 180 15.22 50.72 -10.95
CA CYS A 180 15.33 51.42 -9.63
C CYS A 180 14.01 52.00 -9.07
N ILE A 181 13.69 51.65 -7.81
CA ILE A 181 13.26 52.55 -6.71
C ILE A 181 13.16 51.73 -5.41
N GLU A 182 13.70 52.26 -4.31
CA GLU A 182 13.57 51.72 -2.96
C GLU A 182 12.25 52.18 -2.30
N LYS A 183 11.71 51.39 -1.37
CA LYS A 183 11.47 51.89 0.01
C LYS A 183 11.14 50.80 1.01
N SER A 184 11.69 50.97 2.21
CA SER A 184 11.58 50.06 3.35
C SER A 184 10.38 50.39 4.24
N THR A 185 9.63 49.36 4.64
CA THR A 185 8.97 49.25 5.95
C THR A 185 8.85 47.76 6.31
N GLU A 186 8.90 47.28 7.54
CA GLU A 186 9.59 47.63 8.77
C GLU A 186 9.32 46.47 9.76
N LYS A 187 10.38 45.80 10.23
CA LYS A 187 10.48 45.08 11.53
C LYS A 187 9.25 44.34 12.11
N THR A 188 8.99 43.09 11.68
CA THR A 188 8.31 42.12 12.59
C THR A 188 8.73 40.64 12.49
N GLU A 189 9.84 40.28 11.81
CA GLU A 189 10.22 38.86 11.62
C GLU A 189 11.42 38.36 12.45
N LYS A 190 11.97 39.16 13.38
CA LYS A 190 13.06 38.73 14.28
C LYS A 190 12.58 37.93 15.50
N LYS A 191 11.87 36.81 15.27
CA LYS A 191 11.71 35.75 16.30
C LYS A 191 11.40 34.34 15.77
N VAL A 192 11.82 33.99 14.55
CA VAL A 192 11.89 32.57 14.16
C VAL A 192 12.97 31.89 15.00
N LYS A 193 12.57 30.84 15.73
CA LYS A 193 13.37 30.23 16.78
C LYS A 193 14.65 29.58 16.25
N LYS A 194 15.72 29.77 17.01
CA LYS A 194 16.97 28.98 16.97
C LYS A 194 16.61 27.49 16.84
N SER A 195 17.10 26.81 15.81
CA SER A 195 16.78 25.41 15.57
C SER A 195 17.37 24.51 16.66
N ASP A 196 16.53 23.71 17.32
CA ASP A 196 16.94 22.67 18.27
C ASP A 196 17.71 21.54 17.55
N GLN A 197 18.99 21.75 17.29
CA GLN A 197 19.86 20.77 16.64
C GLN A 197 20.31 19.72 17.67
N ARG A 198 19.36 18.88 18.10
CA ARG A 198 19.62 17.75 18.99
C ARG A 198 20.64 16.82 18.36
N CYS A 199 21.72 16.54 19.08
CA CYS A 199 22.83 15.74 18.59
C CYS A 199 23.15 14.61 19.57
N PHE A 200 23.39 13.41 19.05
CA PHE A 200 23.75 12.25 19.85
C PHE A 200 25.05 12.48 20.62
N SER A 201 25.02 12.13 21.90
CA SER A 201 26.21 12.09 22.75
C SER A 201 27.27 11.12 22.21
N LYS A 202 28.48 11.15 22.78
CA LYS A 202 29.53 10.16 22.43
C LYS A 202 29.08 8.73 22.77
N GLN A 203 28.35 8.55 23.86
CA GLN A 203 27.87 7.23 24.32
C GLN A 203 26.74 6.72 23.43
N GLU A 204 25.72 7.54 23.14
CA GLU A 204 24.64 7.16 22.21
C GLU A 204 25.19 6.72 20.84
N ARG A 205 26.15 7.48 20.28
CA ARG A 205 26.82 7.10 19.02
C ARG A 205 27.59 5.78 19.12
N LYS A 206 28.16 5.45 20.29
CA LYS A 206 28.83 4.16 20.52
C LYS A 206 27.79 3.02 20.54
N THR A 207 26.70 3.17 21.30
CA THR A 207 25.59 2.21 21.38
C THR A 207 24.97 1.96 20.01
N LEU A 208 24.58 3.01 19.29
CA LEU A 208 23.98 2.91 17.95
C LEU A 208 24.93 2.22 16.93
N LYS A 209 26.24 2.46 17.00
CA LYS A 209 27.24 1.75 16.17
C LYS A 209 27.33 0.26 16.50
N VAL A 210 27.16 -0.14 17.77
CA VAL A 210 27.12 -1.56 18.17
C VAL A 210 25.84 -2.23 17.65
N LEU A 211 24.68 -1.58 17.79
CA LEU A 211 23.41 -2.06 17.25
C LEU A 211 23.45 -2.21 15.72
N LEU A 212 24.06 -1.26 15.00
CA LEU A 212 24.24 -1.34 13.55
C LEU A 212 25.10 -2.55 13.13
N LYS A 213 26.14 -2.90 13.91
CA LYS A 213 26.92 -4.14 13.70
C LYS A 213 26.07 -5.39 13.93
N LYS A 214 25.21 -5.42 14.96
CA LYS A 214 24.26 -6.52 15.23
C LYS A 214 23.30 -6.71 14.05
N LEU A 215 22.71 -5.63 13.53
CA LEU A 215 21.82 -5.64 12.37
C LEU A 215 22.54 -6.13 11.10
N LYS A 216 23.75 -5.64 10.80
CA LYS A 216 24.55 -6.10 9.65
C LYS A 216 24.83 -7.60 9.71
N LYS A 217 25.12 -8.15 10.90
CA LYS A 217 25.30 -9.60 11.10
C LYS A 217 24.00 -10.38 10.89
N GLN A 218 22.87 -9.91 11.44
CA GLN A 218 21.55 -10.51 11.24
C GLN A 218 21.15 -10.51 9.75
N ARG A 219 21.34 -9.39 9.06
CA ARG A 219 21.04 -9.24 7.63
C ARG A 219 21.88 -10.17 6.77
N LYS A 220 23.18 -10.31 7.05
CA LYS A 220 24.04 -11.29 6.35
C LYS A 220 23.51 -12.73 6.50
N LYS A 221 23.08 -13.13 7.72
CA LYS A 221 22.47 -14.44 7.96
C LYS A 221 21.14 -14.61 7.20
N ALA A 222 20.25 -13.62 7.27
CA ALA A 222 18.96 -13.64 6.58
C ALA A 222 19.13 -13.71 5.05
N PHE A 223 20.07 -12.95 4.49
CA PHE A 223 20.38 -12.97 3.07
C PHE A 223 21.00 -14.31 2.62
N SER A 224 21.83 -14.95 3.45
CA SER A 224 22.32 -16.31 3.14
C SER A 224 21.17 -17.32 2.98
N GLN A 225 20.13 -17.27 3.80
CA GLN A 225 18.94 -18.12 3.62
C GLN A 225 18.19 -17.77 2.33
N LEU A 226 17.93 -16.49 2.07
CA LEU A 226 17.28 -16.03 0.84
C LEU A 226 18.05 -16.47 -0.42
N LYS A 227 19.40 -16.48 -0.37
CA LYS A 227 20.26 -16.92 -1.48
C LYS A 227 20.01 -18.37 -1.85
N GLU A 228 19.83 -19.25 -0.86
CA GLU A 228 19.50 -20.65 -1.10
C GLU A 228 18.05 -20.84 -1.56
N ASP A 229 17.09 -20.10 -0.99
CA ASP A 229 15.69 -20.10 -1.45
C ASP A 229 15.58 -19.71 -2.94
N LEU A 230 16.35 -18.70 -3.39
CA LEU A 230 16.41 -18.22 -4.78
C LEU A 230 17.17 -19.14 -5.74
N LYS A 231 18.04 -20.02 -5.23
CA LYS A 231 18.72 -21.08 -5.99
C LYS A 231 17.91 -22.37 -6.07
N GLY A 232 17.08 -22.62 -5.07
CA GLY A 232 16.34 -23.87 -4.86
C GLY A 232 15.34 -24.22 -5.95
N SER A 233 14.95 -25.50 -5.97
CA SER A 233 13.96 -26.05 -6.91
C SER A 233 12.59 -25.38 -6.79
N ALA A 234 12.20 -24.95 -5.57
CA ALA A 234 10.93 -24.26 -5.32
C ALA A 234 10.80 -22.94 -6.10
N TYR A 235 11.84 -22.09 -6.09
CA TYR A 235 11.86 -20.85 -6.88
C TYR A 235 11.88 -21.15 -8.39
N LYS A 236 12.72 -22.10 -8.84
CA LYS A 236 12.79 -22.52 -10.25
C LYS A 236 11.43 -23.00 -10.76
N LYS A 237 10.73 -23.82 -9.96
CA LYS A 237 9.38 -24.32 -10.26
C LYS A 237 8.36 -23.19 -10.36
N LEU A 238 8.34 -22.25 -9.41
CA LEU A 238 7.46 -21.07 -9.46
C LEU A 238 7.68 -20.26 -10.75
N VAL A 239 8.93 -19.92 -11.09
CA VAL A 239 9.23 -19.15 -12.30
C VAL A 239 8.87 -19.95 -13.57
N SER A 240 9.15 -21.25 -13.61
CA SER A 240 8.78 -22.11 -14.73
C SER A 240 7.26 -22.16 -14.93
N GLN A 241 6.50 -22.28 -13.84
CA GLN A 241 5.05 -22.37 -13.87
C GLN A 241 4.41 -21.05 -14.32
N LEU A 242 4.88 -19.91 -13.82
CA LEU A 242 4.46 -18.59 -14.30
C LEU A 242 4.78 -18.42 -15.79
N LYS A 243 5.98 -18.80 -16.24
CA LYS A 243 6.36 -18.75 -17.67
C LYS A 243 5.51 -19.67 -18.54
N GLN A 244 5.09 -20.84 -18.04
CA GLN A 244 4.20 -21.74 -18.75
C GLN A 244 2.79 -21.15 -18.90
N TRP A 245 2.21 -20.62 -17.82
CA TRP A 245 0.90 -19.97 -17.87
C TRP A 245 0.91 -18.70 -18.74
N ILE A 246 2.00 -17.93 -18.77
CA ILE A 246 2.14 -16.79 -19.70
C ILE A 246 2.12 -17.25 -21.17
N LYS A 247 2.67 -18.43 -21.49
CA LYS A 247 2.63 -18.99 -22.86
C LYS A 247 1.27 -19.59 -23.22
N GLN A 248 0.56 -20.15 -22.24
CA GLN A 248 -0.73 -20.85 -22.41
C GLN A 248 -1.63 -20.48 -21.22
N PRO A 249 -2.30 -19.32 -21.25
CA PRO A 249 -3.10 -18.85 -20.14
C PRO A 249 -4.41 -19.62 -20.05
N ALA A 250 -4.74 -20.12 -18.85
CA ALA A 250 -6.04 -20.71 -18.56
C ALA A 250 -6.91 -19.69 -17.82
N PHE A 251 -8.02 -19.29 -18.44
CA PHE A 251 -9.00 -18.33 -17.93
C PHE A 251 -10.32 -19.01 -17.54
N THR A 252 -11.10 -18.36 -16.69
CA THR A 252 -12.49 -18.75 -16.37
C THR A 252 -13.48 -17.89 -17.16
N MET A 253 -14.79 -18.14 -17.00
CA MET A 253 -15.82 -17.31 -17.63
C MET A 253 -15.83 -15.85 -17.14
N THR A 254 -15.37 -15.57 -15.91
CA THR A 254 -15.31 -14.19 -15.40
C THR A 254 -14.22 -13.35 -16.10
N ALA A 255 -13.27 -13.99 -16.78
CA ALA A 255 -12.25 -13.31 -17.57
C ALA A 255 -12.83 -12.50 -18.73
N GLN A 256 -14.02 -12.87 -19.24
CA GLN A 256 -14.66 -12.25 -20.40
C GLN A 256 -15.56 -11.07 -20.04
N ILE A 257 -15.68 -10.68 -18.77
CA ILE A 257 -16.42 -9.46 -18.39
C ILE A 257 -15.58 -8.21 -18.71
N PRO A 258 -16.21 -7.05 -19.02
CA PRO A 258 -15.50 -5.80 -19.23
C PRO A 258 -14.62 -5.43 -18.04
N ALA A 259 -13.37 -5.06 -18.29
CA ALA A 259 -12.37 -4.80 -17.26
C ALA A 259 -12.82 -3.71 -16.28
N SER A 260 -13.47 -2.65 -16.76
CA SER A 260 -14.03 -1.55 -15.95
C SER A 260 -15.16 -2.00 -15.02
N GLN A 261 -16.00 -2.96 -15.46
CA GLN A 261 -17.06 -3.55 -14.65
C GLN A 261 -16.49 -4.50 -13.59
N GLY A 262 -15.58 -5.40 -13.99
CA GLY A 262 -14.93 -6.34 -13.08
C GLY A 262 -14.07 -5.63 -12.03
N ALA A 263 -13.38 -4.55 -12.41
CA ALA A 263 -12.64 -3.70 -11.49
C ALA A 263 -13.54 -3.05 -10.44
N ALA A 264 -14.72 -2.54 -10.83
CA ALA A 264 -15.68 -1.92 -9.92
C ALA A 264 -16.20 -2.94 -8.90
N GLN A 265 -16.66 -4.11 -9.38
CA GLN A 265 -17.12 -5.22 -8.52
C GLN A 265 -16.06 -5.65 -7.52
N LYS A 266 -14.79 -5.70 -7.93
CA LYS A 266 -13.67 -6.14 -7.07
C LYS A 266 -13.18 -5.09 -6.07
N ILE A 267 -13.41 -3.79 -6.28
CA ILE A 267 -12.89 -2.71 -5.41
C ILE A 267 -13.92 -2.17 -4.40
N VAL A 268 -15.23 -2.30 -4.67
CA VAL A 268 -16.29 -1.76 -3.79
C VAL A 268 -16.24 -2.36 -2.38
N THR A 269 -16.22 -3.70 -2.25
CA THR A 269 -16.21 -4.35 -0.92
C THR A 269 -14.96 -4.02 -0.09
N PRO A 270 -13.73 -4.05 -0.64
CA PRO A 270 -12.53 -3.56 0.07
C PRO A 270 -12.61 -2.11 0.53
N ILE A 271 -13.19 -1.21 -0.27
CA ILE A 271 -13.39 0.21 0.11
C ILE A 271 -14.43 0.33 1.22
N ALA A 272 -15.57 -0.35 1.13
CA ALA A 272 -16.60 -0.35 2.18
C ALA A 272 -16.04 -0.84 3.53
N ALA A 273 -15.32 -1.96 3.52
CA ALA A 273 -14.64 -2.48 4.71
C ALA A 273 -13.55 -1.53 5.25
N LEU A 274 -12.91 -0.73 4.38
CA LEU A 274 -11.97 0.31 4.80
C LEU A 274 -12.68 1.50 5.47
N LEU A 275 -13.86 1.92 5.00
CA LEU A 275 -14.62 3.02 5.61
C LEU A 275 -15.09 2.67 7.03
N GLU A 276 -15.51 1.43 7.27
CA GLU A 276 -15.96 0.95 8.58
C GLU A 276 -14.84 0.56 9.55
N HIS A 277 -13.58 0.61 9.11
CA HIS A 277 -12.46 0.06 9.87
C HIS A 277 -12.27 0.77 11.24
N PRO A 278 -12.21 0.05 12.38
CA PRO A 278 -12.22 0.63 13.73
C PRO A 278 -11.03 1.55 14.02
N GLY A 279 -9.88 1.33 13.35
CA GLY A 279 -8.72 2.21 13.43
C GLY A 279 -8.98 3.71 13.13
N TRP A 280 -10.07 4.06 12.44
CA TRP A 280 -10.47 5.47 12.27
C TRP A 280 -10.97 6.12 13.56
N LEU A 281 -11.44 5.32 14.54
CA LEU A 281 -11.94 5.79 15.83
C LEU A 281 -10.83 6.01 16.88
N VAL A 282 -9.57 5.64 16.60
CA VAL A 282 -8.47 5.79 17.56
C VAL A 282 -8.25 7.26 17.88
N ALA A 283 -8.33 7.63 19.17
CA ALA A 283 -8.36 9.01 19.63
C ALA A 283 -9.40 9.90 18.90
N ALA A 284 -10.59 9.34 18.64
CA ALA A 284 -11.81 10.07 18.33
C ALA A 284 -12.76 10.06 19.54
N ARG A 285 -13.70 11.01 19.57
CA ARG A 285 -14.84 11.07 20.50
C ARG A 285 -16.14 11.10 19.72
N THR A 286 -17.20 10.56 20.28
CA THR A 286 -18.56 10.70 19.74
C THR A 286 -19.32 11.71 20.60
N PRO A 287 -19.54 12.95 20.15
CA PRO A 287 -20.44 13.89 20.83
C PRO A 287 -21.90 13.48 20.60
N ASP A 288 -22.81 14.07 21.37
CA ASP A 288 -24.26 13.79 21.40
C ASP A 288 -24.92 13.78 20.00
N SER A 289 -24.34 14.49 19.03
CA SER A 289 -24.66 14.40 17.59
C SER A 289 -24.53 13.01 16.93
N GLY A 290 -24.04 12.00 17.65
CA GLY A 290 -23.82 10.62 17.16
C GLY A 290 -22.65 10.46 16.18
N ARG A 291 -21.97 11.54 15.78
CA ARG A 291 -20.89 11.52 14.78
C ARG A 291 -19.51 11.55 15.44
N ALA A 292 -18.74 10.48 15.27
CA ALA A 292 -17.36 10.43 15.73
C ALA A 292 -16.51 11.54 15.08
N VAL A 293 -15.82 12.33 15.91
CA VAL A 293 -14.87 13.38 15.50
C VAL A 293 -13.52 13.17 16.17
N PRO A 294 -12.40 13.48 15.50
CA PRO A 294 -11.07 13.34 16.12
C PRO A 294 -10.86 14.26 17.34
N LEU A 295 -9.99 13.85 18.26
CA LEU A 295 -9.52 14.71 19.36
C LEU A 295 -8.54 15.78 18.83
N GLU A 296 -9.02 17.02 18.69
CA GLU A 296 -8.24 18.13 18.10
C GLU A 296 -7.02 18.55 18.94
N LYS A 297 -7.12 18.44 20.27
CA LYS A 297 -6.04 18.77 21.21
C LYS A 297 -5.67 17.51 21.99
N ILE A 298 -4.54 16.90 21.62
CA ILE A 298 -3.97 15.74 22.32
C ILE A 298 -2.57 16.10 22.84
N THR A 299 -2.30 15.81 24.10
CA THR A 299 -0.95 15.92 24.68
C THR A 299 -0.09 14.73 24.27
N LEU A 300 1.24 14.87 24.32
CA LEU A 300 2.17 13.77 24.03
C LEU A 300 1.90 12.52 24.90
N ASN A 301 1.58 12.71 26.18
CA ASN A 301 1.30 11.61 27.12
C ASN A 301 -0.05 10.93 26.84
N GLN A 302 -1.04 11.65 26.32
CA GLN A 302 -2.28 11.05 25.83
C GLN A 302 -2.04 10.29 24.52
N LEU A 303 -1.28 10.87 23.58
CA LEU A 303 -0.94 10.24 22.32
C LEU A 303 -0.14 8.94 22.52
N ASN A 304 0.89 8.96 23.38
CA ASN A 304 1.66 7.76 23.71
C ASN A 304 0.79 6.65 24.31
N ARG A 305 -0.14 6.98 25.22
CA ARG A 305 -1.12 6.01 25.75
C ARG A 305 -2.04 5.45 24.66
N GLN A 306 -2.57 6.30 23.79
CA GLN A 306 -3.42 5.89 22.66
C GLN A 306 -2.68 4.99 21.68
N LEU A 307 -1.42 5.29 21.35
CA LEU A 307 -0.58 4.45 20.49
C LEU A 307 -0.19 3.12 21.15
N ALA A 308 0.00 3.08 22.47
CA ALA A 308 0.26 1.85 23.20
C ALA A 308 -1.00 0.95 23.28
N GLN A 309 -2.16 1.53 23.58
CA GLN A 309 -3.42 0.80 23.74
C GLN A 309 -4.07 0.37 22.41
N HIS A 310 -4.00 1.23 21.38
CA HIS A 310 -4.69 1.05 20.10
C HIS A 310 -3.74 0.93 18.90
N GLY A 311 -2.44 0.73 19.14
CA GLY A 311 -1.42 0.58 18.09
C GLY A 311 -1.73 -0.57 17.11
N GLU A 312 -2.32 -1.66 17.59
CA GLU A 312 -2.76 -2.76 16.73
C GLU A 312 -3.88 -2.32 15.76
N GLN A 313 -4.86 -1.53 16.22
CA GLN A 313 -5.96 -1.06 15.36
C GLN A 313 -5.47 -0.11 14.26
N LEU A 314 -4.45 0.72 14.54
CA LEU A 314 -3.77 1.52 13.51
C LEU A 314 -2.90 0.66 12.59
N HIS A 315 -2.25 -0.38 13.12
CA HIS A 315 -1.49 -1.34 12.33
C HIS A 315 -2.38 -2.11 11.35
N ASP A 316 -3.56 -2.55 11.79
CA ASP A 316 -4.52 -3.26 10.94
C ASP A 316 -5.16 -2.33 9.91
N LEU A 317 -5.49 -1.08 10.29
CA LEU A 317 -5.94 -0.05 9.35
C LEU A 317 -4.90 0.16 8.24
N ARG A 318 -3.62 0.19 8.60
CA ARG A 318 -2.53 0.26 7.62
C ARG A 318 -2.46 -0.97 6.71
N LYS A 319 -2.76 -2.19 7.20
CA LYS A 319 -2.87 -3.38 6.34
C LYS A 319 -4.03 -3.23 5.34
N GLN A 320 -5.20 -2.80 5.82
CA GLN A 320 -6.39 -2.60 4.99
C GLN A 320 -6.15 -1.53 3.92
N ILE A 321 -5.64 -0.34 4.30
CA ILE A 321 -5.28 0.74 3.36
C ILE A 321 -4.27 0.25 2.32
N LYS A 322 -3.23 -0.48 2.73
CA LYS A 322 -2.23 -1.05 1.82
C LYS A 322 -2.83 -2.07 0.85
N GLN A 323 -3.79 -2.89 1.29
CA GLN A 323 -4.50 -3.84 0.44
C GLN A 323 -5.37 -3.12 -0.58
N VAL A 324 -6.26 -2.22 -0.14
CA VAL A 324 -7.11 -1.39 -1.01
C VAL A 324 -6.26 -0.61 -2.00
N ARG A 325 -5.16 0.00 -1.56
CA ARG A 325 -4.23 0.73 -2.44
C ARG A 325 -3.63 -0.17 -3.51
N TYR A 326 -3.22 -1.40 -3.19
CA TYR A 326 -2.67 -2.29 -4.23
C TYR A 326 -3.72 -2.72 -5.25
N GLN A 327 -4.94 -3.01 -4.81
CA GLN A 327 -6.05 -3.30 -5.70
C GLN A 327 -6.38 -2.08 -6.58
N ALA A 328 -6.38 -0.88 -6.01
CA ALA A 328 -6.68 0.35 -6.73
C ALA A 328 -5.55 0.83 -7.66
N GLU A 329 -4.27 0.64 -7.30
CA GLU A 329 -3.14 0.89 -8.20
C GLU A 329 -3.22 0.01 -9.46
N PHE A 330 -3.73 -1.22 -9.37
CA PHE A 330 -3.95 -2.04 -10.56
C PHE A 330 -4.95 -1.41 -11.51
N PHE A 331 -6.10 -0.95 -11.03
CA PHE A 331 -7.17 -0.40 -11.88
C PHE A 331 -6.96 1.07 -12.28
N ARG A 332 -5.81 1.67 -11.97
CA ARG A 332 -5.54 3.10 -12.25
C ARG A 332 -5.64 3.44 -13.75
N GLY A 333 -5.39 2.49 -14.64
CA GLY A 333 -5.55 2.69 -16.09
C GLY A 333 -6.99 2.65 -16.60
N LEU A 334 -7.94 2.15 -15.80
CA LEU A 334 -9.35 1.97 -16.20
C LEU A 334 -10.26 3.15 -15.78
N TYR A 335 -9.76 4.08 -14.97
CA TYR A 335 -10.53 5.16 -14.37
C TYR A 335 -9.82 6.52 -14.43
N GLY A 336 -10.60 7.59 -14.41
CA GLY A 336 -10.11 8.96 -14.56
C GLY A 336 -9.32 9.54 -13.38
N ILE A 337 -8.97 10.82 -13.52
CA ILE A 337 -8.08 11.57 -12.61
C ILE A 337 -8.50 11.56 -11.12
N THR A 338 -9.80 11.47 -10.83
CA THR A 338 -10.36 11.40 -9.47
C THR A 338 -9.93 10.12 -8.76
N TYR A 339 -9.95 8.99 -9.48
CA TYR A 339 -9.48 7.70 -8.97
C TYR A 339 -7.97 7.73 -8.69
N ALA A 340 -7.18 8.31 -9.61
CA ALA A 340 -5.75 8.51 -9.41
C ALA A 340 -5.42 9.49 -8.26
N ALA A 341 -6.33 10.39 -7.88
CA ALA A 341 -6.20 11.19 -6.65
C ALA A 341 -6.46 10.33 -5.39
N GLN A 342 -7.49 9.48 -5.40
CA GLN A 342 -7.80 8.60 -4.28
C GLN A 342 -6.69 7.55 -4.02
N VAL A 343 -6.06 7.02 -5.09
CA VAL A 343 -4.89 6.14 -4.99
C VAL A 343 -3.68 6.85 -4.35
N ARG A 344 -3.44 8.12 -4.71
CA ARG A 344 -2.41 8.96 -4.07
C ARG A 344 -2.70 9.19 -2.58
N GLU A 345 -3.95 9.47 -2.22
CA GLU A 345 -4.35 9.61 -0.82
C GLU A 345 -4.07 8.33 0.00
N PHE A 346 -4.41 7.15 -0.52
CA PHE A 346 -4.08 5.88 0.16
C PHE A 346 -2.56 5.66 0.31
N ARG A 347 -1.74 6.14 -0.64
CA ARG A 347 -0.28 6.10 -0.53
C ARG A 347 0.22 7.01 0.59
N ASP A 348 -0.33 8.21 0.71
CA ASP A 348 0.10 9.20 1.68
C ASP A 348 -0.35 8.81 3.11
N LEU A 349 -1.56 8.27 3.25
CA LEU A 349 -2.04 7.55 4.44
C LEU A 349 -1.11 6.41 4.86
N GLN A 350 -0.72 5.54 3.92
CA GLN A 350 0.18 4.41 4.21
C GLN A 350 1.59 4.88 4.61
N LYS A 351 2.02 6.07 4.18
CA LYS A 351 3.28 6.69 4.61
C LYS A 351 3.19 7.12 6.07
N ILE A 352 2.18 7.92 6.45
CA ILE A 352 2.00 8.42 7.82
C ILE A 352 1.87 7.26 8.83
N LEU A 353 0.98 6.31 8.57
CA LEU A 353 0.85 5.11 9.41
C LEU A 353 2.09 4.19 9.33
N GLY A 354 2.87 4.29 8.25
CA GLY A 354 4.16 3.63 8.12
C GLY A 354 5.17 4.15 9.11
N GLU A 355 5.37 5.45 9.16
CA GLU A 355 6.34 6.06 10.08
C GLU A 355 5.97 5.84 11.56
N PHE A 356 4.67 5.76 11.91
CA PHE A 356 4.23 5.29 13.24
C PHE A 356 4.62 3.83 13.51
N GLN A 357 4.36 2.91 12.58
CA GLN A 357 4.71 1.50 12.73
C GLN A 357 6.22 1.31 12.82
N ASP A 358 6.98 2.01 11.98
CA ASP A 358 8.43 1.85 11.89
C ASP A 358 9.08 2.30 13.20
N GLN A 359 8.59 3.38 13.84
CA GLN A 359 9.00 3.75 15.20
C GLN A 359 8.68 2.69 16.26
N ALA A 360 7.50 2.06 16.18
CA ALA A 360 7.13 1.00 17.12
C ALA A 360 8.06 -0.22 16.97
N VAL A 361 8.35 -0.64 15.73
CA VAL A 361 9.28 -1.74 15.41
C VAL A 361 10.71 -1.43 15.85
N ILE A 362 11.19 -0.19 15.65
CA ILE A 362 12.51 0.23 16.15
C ILE A 362 12.52 0.27 17.68
N SER A 363 11.46 0.76 18.33
CA SER A 363 11.35 0.78 19.80
C SER A 363 11.40 -0.64 20.38
N GLN A 364 10.69 -1.59 19.78
CA GLN A 364 10.74 -3.01 20.15
C GLN A 364 12.15 -3.59 19.96
N PHE A 365 12.80 -3.34 18.81
CA PHE A 365 14.19 -3.79 18.59
C PHE A 365 15.18 -3.21 19.61
N LEU A 366 14.99 -1.95 20.02
CA LEU A 366 15.81 -1.30 21.05
C LEU A 366 15.57 -1.94 22.42
N GLN A 367 14.31 -2.20 22.79
CA GLN A 367 13.92 -2.92 24.00
C GLN A 367 14.56 -4.32 24.06
N GLU A 368 14.43 -5.11 22.99
CA GLU A 368 15.05 -6.44 22.83
C GLU A 368 16.60 -6.43 22.83
N ALA A 369 17.22 -5.27 22.63
CA ALA A 369 18.67 -5.15 22.50
C ALA A 369 19.37 -4.45 23.67
N LEU A 370 18.65 -3.60 24.42
CA LEU A 370 19.20 -2.73 25.46
C LEU A 370 18.45 -2.80 26.81
N GLY A 371 17.22 -3.33 26.85
CA GLY A 371 16.35 -3.32 28.04
C GLY A 371 15.17 -2.34 27.91
N ASP A 372 14.23 -2.41 28.86
CA ASP A 372 13.06 -1.51 28.91
C ASP A 372 13.45 -0.03 29.13
N ASP A 373 14.61 0.19 29.76
CA ASP A 373 15.28 1.47 30.02
C ASP A 373 16.06 2.03 28.83
N TRP A 374 15.91 1.46 27.61
CA TRP A 374 16.66 1.91 26.42
C TRP A 374 16.55 3.42 26.15
N THR A 375 15.46 4.06 26.62
CA THR A 375 15.21 5.50 26.52
C THR A 375 16.25 6.34 27.26
N ASP A 376 16.81 5.81 28.35
CA ASP A 376 17.79 6.49 29.19
C ASP A 376 19.20 6.31 28.62
N GLN A 377 19.41 5.21 27.88
CA GLN A 377 20.61 4.95 27.10
C GLN A 377 20.64 5.72 25.76
N LEU A 378 19.47 6.09 25.23
CA LEU A 378 19.27 6.81 23.95
C LEU A 378 18.27 7.99 24.05
N PRO A 379 18.47 8.95 24.97
CA PRO A 379 17.49 10.02 25.26
C PRO A 379 17.27 10.97 24.08
N THR A 380 18.30 11.22 23.27
CA THR A 380 18.17 12.02 22.04
C THR A 380 17.24 11.32 21.05
N LEU A 381 17.37 10.00 20.91
CA LEU A 381 16.54 9.20 20.01
C LEU A 381 15.08 9.15 20.48
N HIS A 382 14.88 8.93 21.78
CA HIS A 382 13.55 8.97 22.39
C HIS A 382 12.85 10.30 22.13
N SER A 383 13.57 11.42 22.35
CA SER A 383 13.06 12.76 22.09
C SER A 383 12.74 13.03 20.61
N VAL A 384 13.54 12.49 19.67
CA VAL A 384 13.24 12.54 18.23
C VAL A 384 11.96 11.77 17.88
N PHE A 385 11.72 10.60 18.49
CA PHE A 385 10.47 9.86 18.31
C PHE A 385 9.25 10.63 18.84
N GLN A 386 9.35 11.22 20.03
CA GLN A 386 8.26 12.01 20.63
C GLN A 386 7.78 13.14 19.71
N ASP A 387 8.69 13.95 19.17
CA ASP A 387 8.34 15.03 18.24
C ASP A 387 7.78 14.52 16.91
N SER A 388 8.36 13.45 16.39
CA SER A 388 7.91 12.81 15.16
C SER A 388 6.47 12.28 15.30
N ARG A 389 6.12 11.66 16.44
CA ARG A 389 4.73 11.21 16.73
C ARG A 389 3.74 12.36 16.69
N LEU A 390 4.04 13.50 17.34
CA LEU A 390 3.15 14.67 17.32
C LEU A 390 3.00 15.25 15.91
N LYS A 391 4.09 15.30 15.12
CA LYS A 391 4.06 15.76 13.73
C LYS A 391 3.23 14.83 12.84
N LEU A 392 3.45 13.52 12.92
CA LEU A 392 2.71 12.50 12.19
C LEU A 392 1.23 12.51 12.58
N TRP A 393 0.91 12.71 13.86
CA TRP A 393 -0.48 12.81 14.32
C TRP A 393 -1.18 14.02 13.70
N ARG A 394 -0.54 15.20 13.66
CA ARG A 394 -1.08 16.38 12.98
C ARG A 394 -1.30 16.15 11.47
N GLN A 395 -0.45 15.36 10.81
CA GLN A 395 -0.62 14.98 9.40
C GLN A 395 -1.73 13.93 9.19
N TRP A 396 -1.96 13.06 10.17
CA TRP A 396 -3.04 12.07 10.18
C TRP A 396 -4.43 12.70 10.31
N GLN A 397 -4.55 13.71 11.18
CA GLN A 397 -5.82 14.33 11.59
C GLN A 397 -6.77 14.75 10.44
N PRO A 398 -6.31 15.43 9.37
CA PRO A 398 -7.18 15.79 8.24
C PRO A 398 -7.81 14.59 7.54
N TYR A 399 -7.04 13.51 7.36
CA TYR A 399 -7.57 12.28 6.76
C TYR A 399 -8.53 11.58 7.72
N GLN A 400 -8.18 11.45 9.00
CA GLN A 400 -9.09 10.85 9.99
C GLN A 400 -10.46 11.55 9.98
N ARG A 401 -10.46 12.90 9.96
CA ARG A 401 -11.69 13.70 9.84
C ARG A 401 -12.47 13.41 8.55
N LYS A 402 -11.80 13.27 7.40
CA LYS A 402 -12.42 12.90 6.11
C LYS A 402 -13.12 11.54 6.20
N TYR A 403 -12.42 10.50 6.68
CA TYR A 403 -12.96 9.14 6.68
C TYR A 403 -14.07 8.95 7.73
N LEU A 404 -13.96 9.58 8.90
CA LEU A 404 -15.06 9.60 9.88
C LEU A 404 -16.32 10.30 9.32
N LYS A 405 -16.16 11.41 8.57
CA LYS A 405 -17.28 12.05 7.87
C LYS A 405 -17.93 11.11 6.84
N LEU A 406 -17.12 10.47 5.98
CA LEU A 406 -17.60 9.52 4.97
C LEU A 406 -18.34 8.33 5.59
N ARG A 407 -17.84 7.81 6.71
CA ARG A 407 -18.49 6.76 7.49
C ARG A 407 -19.86 7.19 8.02
N SER A 408 -19.92 8.35 8.68
CA SER A 408 -21.19 8.92 9.20
C SER A 408 -22.20 9.35 8.13
N SER A 409 -21.81 9.35 6.86
CA SER A 409 -22.67 9.71 5.71
C SER A 409 -23.24 8.48 4.99
N GLN A 410 -22.97 7.26 5.47
CA GLN A 410 -23.59 6.04 4.95
C GLN A 410 -25.07 5.99 5.38
N PRO A 411 -26.02 5.65 4.48
CA PRO A 411 -27.45 5.69 4.79
C PRO A 411 -27.88 4.72 5.91
N ASN A 412 -27.09 3.66 6.17
CA ASN A 412 -27.33 2.70 7.24
C ASN A 412 -26.72 3.11 8.61
N ALA A 413 -26.07 4.27 8.72
CA ALA A 413 -25.46 4.74 9.96
C ALA A 413 -26.44 5.52 10.88
N ARG A 414 -27.73 5.20 10.84
CA ARG A 414 -28.66 5.58 11.91
C ARG A 414 -28.43 4.63 13.10
N PRO A 415 -28.23 5.12 14.34
CA PRO A 415 -28.27 4.23 15.49
C PRO A 415 -29.66 3.60 15.59
N ASN A 416 -29.73 2.30 15.88
CA ASN A 416 -30.99 1.67 16.26
C ASN A 416 -31.49 2.37 17.53
N ALA A 417 -32.64 3.04 17.43
CA ALA A 417 -33.33 3.65 18.56
C ALA A 417 -34.05 2.60 19.43
N GLN A 418 -33.35 1.51 19.78
CA GLN A 418 -33.85 0.38 20.55
C GLN A 418 -32.95 0.04 21.75
N THR A 419 -31.95 0.88 22.07
CA THR A 419 -31.06 0.69 23.23
C THR A 419 -31.17 1.82 24.27
N GLN A 420 -32.23 2.63 24.23
CA GLN A 420 -32.52 3.66 25.23
C GLN A 420 -33.83 3.44 26.01
N GLU A 421 -34.68 2.50 25.60
CA GLU A 421 -35.94 2.19 26.32
C GLU A 421 -35.76 1.13 27.43
N GLN A 422 -34.59 0.49 27.55
CA GLN A 422 -34.33 -0.54 28.59
C GLN A 422 -33.64 -0.01 29.86
N GLU A 423 -33.12 1.22 29.87
CA GLU A 423 -32.52 1.84 31.07
C GLU A 423 -33.49 2.76 31.85
N GLN A 424 -34.74 2.92 31.38
CA GLN A 424 -35.80 3.67 32.11
C GLN A 424 -36.84 2.77 32.79
N ALA A 425 -36.63 1.45 32.80
CA ALA A 425 -37.51 0.48 33.46
C ALA A 425 -36.97 -0.05 34.81
N ILE A 426 -35.82 0.47 35.28
CA ILE A 426 -35.24 0.15 36.60
C ILE A 426 -34.70 1.45 37.23
N ALA A 427 -35.62 2.30 37.69
CA ALA A 427 -35.36 3.47 38.53
C ALA A 427 -36.59 3.74 39.42
#